data_AF-A0A6J1RAV0-F1
#
_entry.id   AF-A0A6J1RAV0-F1
#
_cell.length_a   1.000
_cell.length_b   1.000
_cell.length_c   1.000
_cell.angle_alpha   90.00
_cell.angle_beta   90.00
_cell.angle_gamma   90.00
#
_symmetry.space_group_name_H-M   'P 1'
#
loop_
_entity.id
_entity.type
_entity.pdbx_description
1 polymer ?
#
loop_
_entity_poly.entity_id
_entity_poly.type
_entity_poly.pdbx_seq_one_letter_code
_entity_poly.pdbx_strand_id
1 'polypeptide(L)'
;MNFSDLSRPSSPALSTESDVPSTSRSSRFSPYRRSSTPSDEITMITLSTILNETPKGIMLIEYYKKYEKFDDEQRSLLINTCANFFEKNNIKMSMADSYRLEKEILERFPTQKLECYRTGKRGKLYTKLANLKSSFKTTVGKHILAKKAESSKLSTGSSEKIFVPENDAESCINATQI
;
A
#
# COMPACT_ATOMS: atom_id res chain seq x y z
N MET A 1 49.55 -29.59 28.21
CA MET A 1 50.14 -28.74 29.26
C MET A 1 51.14 -27.80 28.62
N ASN A 2 50.97 -26.51 28.94
CA ASN A 2 51.90 -25.38 28.91
C ASN A 2 52.48 -24.78 27.61
N PHE A 3 52.43 -23.44 27.67
CA PHE A 3 52.69 -22.36 26.73
C PHE A 3 54.13 -21.87 26.79
N SER A 4 54.59 -21.18 25.73
CA SER A 4 55.59 -20.07 25.70
C SER A 4 55.69 -19.65 24.22
N ASP A 5 55.07 -18.59 23.69
CA ASP A 5 55.13 -17.14 23.94
C ASP A 5 56.33 -16.40 23.29
N LEU A 6 55.99 -15.28 22.64
CA LEU A 6 56.79 -14.13 22.17
C LEU A 6 57.86 -14.30 21.06
N SER A 7 57.63 -13.64 19.92
CA SER A 7 58.38 -12.42 19.54
C SER A 7 57.96 -11.85 18.16
N ARG A 8 57.43 -10.62 18.18
CA ARG A 8 57.41 -9.61 17.09
C ARG A 8 58.51 -8.60 17.47
N PRO A 9 59.35 -8.06 16.56
CA PRO A 9 59.03 -6.92 15.67
C PRO A 9 59.79 -7.07 14.31
N SER A 10 59.85 -6.20 13.29
CA SER A 10 59.61 -4.77 13.08
C SER A 10 59.47 -4.57 11.55
N SER A 11 58.65 -3.62 11.11
CA SER A 11 58.69 -3.06 9.75
C SER A 11 59.99 -2.23 9.54
N PRO A 12 60.32 -1.85 8.29
CA PRO A 12 60.04 -0.46 7.91
C PRO A 12 59.58 -0.22 6.45
N ALA A 13 59.18 1.03 6.27
CA ALA A 13 58.49 1.73 5.18
C ALA A 13 59.03 1.56 3.73
N LEU A 14 58.13 1.80 2.77
CA LEU A 14 58.43 2.70 1.66
C LEU A 14 57.17 3.42 1.17
N SER A 15 57.22 4.75 1.27
CA SER A 15 56.27 5.69 0.69
C SER A 15 56.39 5.68 -0.83
N THR A 16 55.26 5.62 -1.53
CA THR A 16 55.17 6.14 -2.90
C THR A 16 54.13 7.23 -2.91
N GLU A 17 54.65 8.45 -2.84
CA GLU A 17 54.00 9.70 -3.13
C GLU A 17 53.70 9.70 -4.64
N SER A 18 52.45 9.94 -5.01
CA SER A 18 52.09 10.34 -6.36
C SER A 18 51.23 11.58 -6.27
N ASP A 19 51.90 12.71 -6.42
CA ASP A 19 51.33 14.02 -6.66
C ASP A 19 50.25 13.97 -7.74
N VAL A 20 49.02 14.29 -7.36
CA VAL A 20 47.99 14.72 -8.30
C VAL A 20 47.70 16.21 -8.07
N PRO A 21 47.94 17.07 -9.07
CA PRO A 21 47.79 18.51 -8.91
C PRO A 21 46.31 18.86 -8.69
N SER A 22 46.07 19.63 -7.63
CA SER A 22 44.83 20.34 -7.32
C SER A 22 44.41 21.23 -8.49
N THR A 23 43.66 20.67 -9.43
CA THR A 23 42.89 21.45 -10.38
C THR A 23 41.60 21.87 -9.71
N SER A 24 41.55 23.15 -9.34
CA SER A 24 40.36 23.89 -8.95
C SER A 24 39.19 23.57 -9.89
N ARG A 25 38.34 22.61 -9.50
CA ARG A 25 37.09 22.35 -10.21
C ARG A 25 36.10 23.44 -9.83
N SER A 26 36.22 24.53 -10.59
CA SER A 26 35.14 25.35 -11.11
C SER A 26 33.77 24.90 -10.60
N SER A 27 33.17 25.73 -9.75
CA SER A 27 31.77 25.62 -9.35
C SER A 27 30.90 25.73 -10.59
N ARG A 28 30.71 24.59 -11.27
CA ARG A 28 29.70 24.46 -12.32
C ARG A 28 28.37 24.63 -11.63
N PHE A 29 27.86 25.85 -11.74
CA PHE A 29 26.48 26.20 -11.52
C PHE A 29 25.65 25.23 -12.36
N SER A 30 25.12 24.18 -11.74
CA SER A 30 24.16 23.30 -12.38
C SER A 30 22.81 24.01 -12.31
N PRO A 31 22.22 24.45 -13.44
CA PRO A 31 20.92 25.12 -13.45
C PRO A 31 19.78 24.16 -13.08
N TYR A 32 20.09 22.87 -12.91
CA TYR A 32 19.17 21.85 -12.44
C TYR A 32 19.43 21.52 -10.96
N ARG A 33 19.55 22.53 -10.10
CA ARG A 33 19.32 22.31 -8.66
C ARG A 33 17.82 22.13 -8.50
N ARG A 34 17.35 20.89 -8.66
CA ARG A 34 15.97 20.49 -8.37
C ARG A 34 15.71 20.91 -6.93
N SER A 35 14.87 21.93 -6.76
CA SER A 35 14.35 22.31 -5.46
C SER A 35 13.73 21.05 -4.87
N SER A 36 14.33 20.57 -3.78
CA SER A 36 13.64 19.67 -2.86
C SER A 36 12.45 20.48 -2.35
N THR A 37 11.30 20.30 -3.00
CA THR A 37 10.00 20.65 -2.43
C THR A 37 9.97 20.07 -1.01
N PRO A 38 9.32 20.74 -0.05
CA PRO A 38 9.21 20.19 1.29
C PRO A 38 8.63 18.80 1.13
N SER A 39 9.45 17.79 1.42
CA SER A 39 9.00 16.43 1.47
C SER A 39 7.92 16.45 2.53
N ASP A 40 6.68 16.19 2.15
CA ASP A 40 5.73 15.58 3.05
C ASP A 40 6.55 14.53 3.81
N GLU A 41 6.66 14.68 5.12
CA GLU A 41 7.34 13.69 5.94
C GLU A 41 6.53 12.41 5.75
N ILE A 42 6.97 11.55 4.84
CA ILE A 42 6.41 10.23 4.64
C ILE A 42 6.82 9.48 5.90
N THR A 43 6.02 9.65 6.94
CA THR A 43 6.10 8.89 8.17
C THR A 43 6.05 7.43 7.75
N MET A 44 7.12 6.72 8.07
CA MET A 44 7.29 5.32 7.72
C MET A 44 6.15 4.52 8.34
N ILE A 45 5.18 4.11 7.53
CA ILE A 45 4.01 3.39 8.02
C ILE A 45 4.42 1.98 8.39
N THR A 46 4.26 1.64 9.67
CA THR A 46 4.50 0.28 10.18
C THR A 46 3.22 -0.54 10.17
N LEU A 47 3.35 -1.85 10.13
CA LEU A 47 2.24 -2.80 10.27
C LEU A 47 1.49 -2.58 11.58
N SER A 48 2.20 -2.31 12.68
CA SER A 48 1.59 -2.09 13.99
C SER A 48 0.64 -0.88 13.97
N THR A 49 1.04 0.21 13.32
CA THR A 49 0.19 1.39 13.11
C THR A 49 -1.11 1.02 12.38
N ILE A 50 -0.98 0.32 11.24
CA ILE A 50 -2.12 -0.10 10.43
C ILE A 50 -3.09 -0.98 11.23
N LEU A 51 -2.56 -1.94 11.98
CA LEU A 51 -3.39 -2.90 12.70
C LEU A 51 -4.10 -2.27 13.90
N ASN A 52 -3.46 -1.32 14.59
CA ASN A 52 -4.04 -0.68 15.76
C ASN A 52 -5.04 0.43 15.40
N GLU A 53 -4.88 1.08 14.25
CA GLU A 53 -5.77 2.17 13.82
C GLU A 53 -7.04 1.68 13.10
N THR A 54 -7.03 0.45 12.59
CA THR A 54 -8.16 -0.09 11.84
C THR A 54 -8.96 -1.10 12.67
N PRO A 55 -10.31 -1.01 12.73
CA PRO A 55 -11.12 -1.99 13.44
C PRO A 55 -10.86 -3.43 12.97
N LYS A 56 -10.66 -3.61 11.65
CA LYS A 56 -10.32 -4.91 11.05
C LYS A 56 -8.93 -5.41 11.50
N GLY A 57 -7.99 -4.51 11.69
CA GLY A 57 -6.67 -4.83 12.21
C GLY A 57 -6.70 -5.31 13.66
N ILE A 58 -7.47 -4.62 14.50
CA ILE A 58 -7.69 -5.01 15.91
C ILE A 58 -8.32 -6.40 15.97
N MET A 59 -9.37 -6.66 15.18
CA MET A 59 -9.99 -7.98 15.08
C MET A 59 -9.00 -9.08 14.65
N LEU A 60 -8.09 -8.79 13.71
CA LEU A 60 -7.06 -9.75 13.29
C LEU A 60 -6.07 -10.07 14.40
N ILE A 61 -5.67 -9.06 15.20
CA ILE A 61 -4.80 -9.25 16.36
C ILE A 61 -5.49 -10.16 17.39
N GLU A 62 -6.75 -9.89 17.72
CA GLU A 62 -7.53 -10.69 18.67
C GLU A 62 -7.74 -12.12 18.18
N TYR A 63 -8.07 -12.29 16.89
CA TYR A 63 -8.21 -13.60 16.27
C TYR A 63 -6.90 -14.39 16.37
N TYR A 64 -5.77 -13.78 16.03
CA TYR A 64 -4.48 -14.46 16.11
C TYR A 64 -4.12 -14.81 17.56
N LYS A 65 -4.43 -13.94 18.53
CA LYS A 65 -4.22 -14.25 19.95
C LYS A 65 -5.00 -15.48 20.41
N LYS A 66 -6.16 -15.76 19.80
CA LYS A 66 -7.03 -16.90 20.16
C LYS A 66 -6.66 -18.19 19.45
N TYR A 67 -6.25 -18.13 18.18
CA TYR A 67 -6.06 -19.31 17.33
C TYR A 67 -4.61 -19.53 16.88
N GLU A 68 -3.73 -18.55 17.09
CA GLU A 68 -2.30 -18.52 16.73
C GLU A 68 -1.99 -18.79 15.25
N LYS A 69 -3.00 -18.71 14.39
CA LYS A 69 -2.88 -18.94 12.96
C LYS A 69 -3.82 -18.03 12.19
N PHE A 70 -3.51 -17.85 10.92
CA PHE A 70 -4.42 -17.30 9.93
C PHE A 70 -4.68 -18.33 8.84
N ASP A 71 -5.94 -18.49 8.47
CA ASP A 71 -6.33 -19.19 7.27
C ASP A 71 -6.43 -18.18 6.10
N ASP A 72 -6.80 -18.65 4.91
CA ASP A 72 -6.76 -17.81 3.70
C ASP A 72 -7.69 -16.60 3.76
N GLU A 73 -8.80 -16.71 4.48
CA GLU A 73 -9.74 -15.62 4.70
C GLU A 73 -9.09 -14.49 5.54
N GLN A 74 -8.44 -14.84 6.66
CA GLN A 74 -7.79 -13.86 7.52
C GLN A 74 -6.56 -13.25 6.84
N ARG A 75 -5.82 -14.03 6.05
CA ARG A 75 -4.72 -13.52 5.21
C ARG A 75 -5.22 -12.52 4.18
N SER A 76 -6.32 -12.84 3.49
CA SER A 76 -6.97 -11.93 2.54
C SER A 76 -7.44 -10.65 3.24
N LEU A 77 -8.07 -10.77 4.41
CA LEU A 77 -8.49 -9.64 5.23
C LEU A 77 -7.32 -8.75 5.66
N LEU A 78 -6.20 -9.34 6.07
CA LEU A 78 -4.97 -8.62 6.43
C LEU A 78 -4.44 -7.81 5.25
N ILE A 79 -4.28 -8.46 4.08
CA ILE A 79 -3.82 -7.80 2.85
C ILE A 79 -4.75 -6.65 2.46
N ASN A 80 -6.07 -6.87 2.53
CA ASN A 80 -7.06 -5.85 2.21
C ASN A 80 -7.01 -4.69 3.21
N THR A 81 -6.83 -4.98 4.50
CA THR A 81 -6.74 -3.95 5.55
C THR A 81 -5.53 -3.06 5.33
N CYS A 82 -4.36 -3.64 5.07
CA CYS A 82 -3.16 -2.88 4.72
C CYS A 82 -3.37 -2.06 3.44
N ALA A 83 -3.87 -2.66 2.36
CA ALA A 83 -4.07 -1.92 1.10
C ALA A 83 -5.06 -0.75 1.26
N ASN A 84 -6.18 -0.97 1.95
CA ASN A 84 -7.18 0.07 2.20
C ASN A 84 -6.63 1.19 3.08
N PHE A 85 -5.72 0.90 4.01
CA PHE A 85 -5.09 1.94 4.84
C PHE A 85 -4.27 2.91 3.99
N PHE A 86 -3.45 2.39 3.08
CA PHE A 86 -2.66 3.24 2.17
C PHE A 86 -3.57 4.03 1.21
N GLU A 87 -4.64 3.41 0.72
CA GLU A 87 -5.60 4.07 -0.15
C GLU A 87 -6.34 5.22 0.56
N LYS A 88 -6.88 4.97 1.76
CA LYS A 88 -7.62 5.98 2.54
C LYS A 88 -6.76 7.19 2.91
N ASN A 89 -5.49 6.95 3.24
CA ASN A 89 -4.55 8.02 3.57
C ASN A 89 -3.92 8.67 2.32
N ASN A 90 -4.30 8.24 1.10
CA ASN A 90 -3.73 8.70 -0.17
C ASN A 90 -2.20 8.52 -0.28
N ILE A 91 -1.65 7.53 0.42
CA ILE A 91 -0.21 7.28 0.48
C ILE A 91 0.20 6.31 -0.64
N LYS A 92 1.24 6.67 -1.38
CA LYS A 92 1.83 5.79 -2.39
C LYS A 92 2.71 4.74 -1.70
N MET A 93 2.39 3.47 -1.89
CA MET A 93 3.26 2.38 -1.47
C MET A 93 4.32 2.11 -2.52
N SER A 94 5.59 2.08 -2.13
CA SER A 94 6.68 1.61 -2.99
C SER A 94 6.81 0.08 -2.94
N MET A 95 7.63 -0.48 -3.83
CA MET A 95 7.94 -1.92 -3.77
C MET A 95 8.70 -2.33 -2.51
N ALA A 96 9.56 -1.43 -2.01
CA ALA A 96 10.29 -1.62 -0.77
C ALA A 96 9.34 -1.64 0.43
N ASP A 97 8.33 -0.75 0.46
CA ASP A 97 7.33 -0.72 1.54
C ASP A 97 6.52 -2.02 1.60
N SER A 98 6.10 -2.55 0.45
CA SER A 98 5.40 -3.84 0.41
C SER A 98 6.26 -4.96 1.00
N TYR A 99 7.55 -5.03 0.62
CA TYR A 99 8.46 -6.04 1.15
C TYR A 99 8.71 -5.88 2.65
N ARG A 100 8.85 -4.65 3.12
CA ARG A 100 9.00 -4.36 4.54
C ARG A 100 7.78 -4.81 5.33
N LEU A 101 6.58 -4.42 4.91
CA LEU A 101 5.34 -4.81 5.58
C LEU A 101 5.17 -6.33 5.60
N GLU A 102 5.50 -7.02 4.52
CA GLU A 102 5.47 -8.49 4.47
C GLU A 102 6.43 -9.12 5.49
N LYS A 103 7.62 -8.54 5.71
CA LYS A 103 8.52 -8.98 6.78
C LYS A 103 7.95 -8.71 8.17
N GLU A 104 7.44 -7.52 8.39
CA GLU A 104 6.80 -7.15 9.67
C GLU A 104 5.62 -8.10 9.99
N ILE A 105 4.88 -8.57 8.97
CA ILE A 105 3.82 -9.58 9.13
C ILE A 105 4.40 -10.89 9.66
N LEU A 106 5.50 -11.37 9.09
CA LEU A 106 6.13 -12.62 9.52
C LEU A 106 6.75 -12.51 10.91
N GLU A 107 7.31 -11.35 11.24
CA GLU A 107 7.85 -11.06 12.58
C GLU A 107 6.73 -11.04 13.64
N ARG A 108 5.57 -10.46 13.29
CA ARG A 108 4.44 -10.35 14.22
C ARG A 108 3.61 -11.63 14.32
N PHE A 109 3.55 -12.41 13.25
CA PHE A 109 2.75 -13.63 13.13
C PHE A 109 3.64 -14.81 12.69
N PRO A 110 4.39 -15.43 13.62
CA PRO A 110 5.43 -16.42 13.30
C PRO A 110 4.90 -17.69 12.63
N THR A 111 3.61 -18.00 12.70
CA THR A 111 3.02 -19.16 12.00
C THR A 111 2.79 -18.91 10.51
N GLN A 112 2.96 -17.67 10.06
CA GLN A 112 2.79 -17.31 8.66
C GLN A 112 4.07 -17.54 7.86
N LYS A 113 3.91 -17.75 6.55
CA LYS A 113 5.02 -17.98 5.62
C LYS A 113 5.04 -16.91 4.53
N LEU A 114 6.23 -16.56 4.06
CA LEU A 114 6.41 -15.52 3.04
C LEU A 114 5.62 -15.84 1.75
N GLU A 115 5.54 -17.11 1.38
CA GLU A 115 4.78 -17.60 0.21
C GLU A 115 3.29 -17.21 0.23
N CYS A 116 2.71 -17.05 1.43
CA CYS A 116 1.32 -16.62 1.59
C CYS A 116 1.10 -15.19 1.09
N TYR A 117 2.14 -14.35 1.10
CA TYR A 117 2.07 -12.91 0.77
C TYR A 117 2.87 -12.54 -0.47
N ARG A 118 3.88 -13.33 -0.84
CA ARG A 118 4.76 -13.05 -1.97
C ARG A 118 5.09 -14.32 -2.75
N THR A 119 4.66 -14.34 -4.01
CA THR A 119 4.92 -15.44 -4.95
C THR A 119 5.86 -15.04 -6.09
N GLY A 120 6.25 -13.78 -6.18
CA GLY A 120 7.15 -13.28 -7.23
C GLY A 120 7.72 -11.91 -6.92
N LYS A 121 8.16 -11.18 -7.96
CA LYS A 121 8.78 -9.84 -7.82
C LYS A 121 7.85 -8.86 -7.09
N ARG A 122 6.56 -8.89 -7.43
CA ARG A 122 5.51 -8.11 -6.75
C ARG A 122 4.81 -8.97 -5.71
N GLY A 123 4.64 -8.44 -4.50
CA GLY A 123 3.84 -9.07 -3.46
C GLY A 123 2.34 -8.93 -3.74
N LYS A 124 1.54 -9.77 -3.07
CA LYS A 124 0.07 -9.70 -3.12
C LYS A 124 -0.42 -8.37 -2.56
N LEU A 125 0.25 -7.82 -1.56
CA LEU A 125 -0.08 -6.53 -0.94
C LEU A 125 0.02 -5.38 -1.95
N TYR A 126 1.17 -5.21 -2.59
CA TYR A 126 1.34 -4.17 -3.60
C TYR A 126 0.37 -4.35 -4.78
N THR A 127 0.20 -5.58 -5.24
CA THR A 127 -0.72 -5.89 -6.35
C THR A 127 -2.15 -5.48 -6.00
N LYS A 128 -2.59 -5.75 -4.76
CA LYS A 128 -3.91 -5.34 -4.28
C LYS A 128 -4.08 -3.82 -4.32
N LEU A 129 -3.12 -3.06 -3.79
CA LEU A 129 -3.20 -1.59 -3.80
C LEU A 129 -3.21 -1.01 -5.23
N ALA A 130 -2.37 -1.55 -6.12
CA ALA A 130 -2.34 -1.11 -7.52
C ALA A 130 -3.69 -1.33 -8.21
N ASN A 131 -4.34 -2.47 -7.93
CA ASN A 131 -5.65 -2.81 -8.49
C ASN A 131 -6.78 -1.94 -7.94
N LEU A 132 -6.79 -1.63 -6.64
CA LEU A 132 -7.78 -0.73 -6.02
C LEU A 132 -7.82 0.63 -6.73
N LYS A 133 -6.65 1.23 -6.94
CA LYS A 133 -6.51 2.52 -7.62
C LYS A 133 -6.94 2.48 -9.10
N SER A 134 -6.73 1.34 -9.76
CA SER A 134 -7.14 1.16 -11.15
C SER A 134 -8.66 1.03 -11.27
N SER A 135 -9.29 0.25 -10.39
CA SER A 135 -10.73 0.00 -10.41
C SER A 135 -11.55 1.29 -10.27
N PHE A 136 -11.13 2.21 -9.41
CA PHE A 136 -11.78 3.52 -9.27
C PHE A 136 -11.78 4.33 -10.58
N LYS A 137 -10.64 4.37 -11.28
CA LYS A 137 -10.51 5.10 -12.56
C LYS A 137 -11.40 4.51 -13.64
N THR A 138 -11.52 3.18 -13.71
CA THR A 138 -12.39 2.52 -14.70
C THR A 138 -13.87 2.77 -14.45
N THR A 139 -14.34 2.79 -13.19
CA THR A 139 -15.76 3.03 -12.90
C THR A 139 -16.16 4.49 -13.18
N VAL A 140 -15.31 5.46 -12.79
CA VAL A 140 -15.56 6.87 -13.10
C VAL A 140 -15.41 7.16 -14.60
N GLY A 141 -14.43 6.55 -15.26
CA GLY A 141 -14.23 6.68 -16.72
C GLY A 141 -15.44 6.19 -17.53
N LYS A 142 -16.06 5.07 -17.11
CA LYS A 142 -17.27 4.55 -17.76
C LYS A 142 -18.45 5.52 -17.67
N HIS A 143 -18.62 6.23 -16.55
CA HIS A 143 -19.72 7.18 -16.37
C HIS A 143 -19.48 8.54 -17.06
N ILE A 144 -18.21 8.92 -17.28
CA ILE A 144 -17.85 10.17 -17.99
C ILE A 144 -17.84 9.97 -19.52
N LEU A 145 -17.39 8.82 -20.02
CA LEU A 145 -17.37 8.52 -21.47
C LEU A 145 -18.74 8.06 -22.00
N ALA A 146 -19.62 7.50 -21.17
CA ALA A 146 -21.00 7.19 -21.58
C ALA A 146 -21.81 8.47 -21.90
N LYS A 147 -21.50 9.62 -21.28
CA LYS A 147 -22.18 10.89 -21.57
C LYS A 147 -21.79 11.56 -22.90
N LYS A 148 -20.74 11.10 -23.61
CA LYS A 148 -20.32 11.68 -24.90
C LYS A 148 -20.82 10.89 -26.12
N ALA A 149 -21.42 9.72 -25.92
CA ALA A 149 -21.94 8.87 -27.00
C ALA A 149 -23.46 8.99 -27.24
N GLU A 150 -24.16 9.84 -26.48
CA GLU A 150 -25.63 9.99 -26.58
C GLU A 150 -26.09 11.22 -27.38
N SER A 151 -25.20 11.93 -28.09
CA SER A 151 -25.59 13.01 -29.01
C SER A 151 -25.35 12.64 -30.48
N SER A 152 -25.74 11.44 -30.88
CA SER A 152 -26.05 11.12 -32.29
C SER A 152 -26.56 9.67 -32.40
N LYS A 153 -27.88 9.51 -32.30
CA LYS A 153 -28.72 8.61 -33.13
C LYS A 153 -30.10 8.47 -32.47
N LEU A 154 -31.07 9.19 -33.04
CA LEU A 154 -32.48 8.79 -32.98
C LEU A 154 -32.62 7.47 -33.75
N SER A 155 -33.15 6.42 -33.12
CA SER A 155 -34.22 5.57 -33.68
C SER A 155 -34.65 4.48 -32.69
N THR A 156 -35.85 4.66 -32.16
CA THR A 156 -36.94 3.66 -32.03
C THR A 156 -36.66 2.34 -31.27
N GLY A 157 -37.29 2.19 -30.10
CA GLY A 157 -37.74 0.87 -29.62
C GLY A 157 -37.66 0.57 -28.12
N SER A 158 -38.79 0.79 -27.44
CA SER A 158 -39.32 -0.01 -26.32
C SER A 158 -38.88 0.26 -24.86
N SER A 159 -39.87 0.78 -24.11
CA SER A 159 -40.16 0.67 -22.67
C SER A 159 -39.24 1.39 -21.67
N GLU A 160 -39.37 2.70 -21.65
CA GLU A 160 -39.03 3.58 -20.52
C GLU A 160 -40.08 3.36 -19.41
N LYS A 161 -39.69 2.68 -18.32
CA LYS A 161 -40.50 2.64 -17.09
C LYS A 161 -40.35 3.99 -16.39
N ILE A 162 -41.20 4.92 -16.75
CA ILE A 162 -41.45 6.16 -16.01
C ILE A 162 -41.92 5.74 -14.60
N PHE A 163 -41.20 6.16 -13.57
CA PHE A 163 -41.66 6.03 -12.19
C PHE A 163 -42.81 7.02 -12.00
N VAL A 164 -44.03 6.49 -11.97
CA VAL A 164 -45.23 7.23 -11.56
C VAL A 164 -45.36 7.06 -10.05
N PRO A 165 -45.30 8.14 -9.24
CA PRO A 165 -45.60 8.04 -7.83
C PRO A 165 -47.03 7.53 -7.66
N GLU A 166 -47.17 6.36 -7.03
CA GLU A 166 -48.45 5.77 -6.66
C GLU A 166 -49.10 6.63 -5.58
N ASN A 167 -50.23 7.28 -5.88
CA ASN A 167 -50.85 8.29 -5.04
C ASN A 167 -51.91 7.73 -4.07
N ASP A 168 -51.84 6.45 -3.69
CA ASP A 168 -52.85 5.80 -2.83
C ASP A 168 -52.26 5.06 -1.60
N ALA A 169 -51.19 5.60 -1.01
CA ALA A 169 -50.61 5.04 0.23
C ALA A 169 -51.40 5.39 1.51
N GLU A 170 -52.48 6.19 1.43
CA GLU A 170 -53.22 6.63 2.63
C GLU A 170 -54.27 5.65 3.15
N SER A 171 -54.41 4.45 2.56
CA SER A 171 -55.46 3.50 2.98
C SER A 171 -55.07 2.53 4.11
N CYS A 172 -53.86 2.62 4.68
CA CYS A 172 -53.40 1.67 5.70
C CYS A 172 -53.48 2.17 7.17
N ILE A 173 -53.96 3.39 7.43
CA ILE A 173 -53.86 4.00 8.78
C ILE A 173 -55.15 3.90 9.62
N ASN A 174 -56.29 3.53 9.03
CA ASN A 174 -57.58 3.59 9.76
C ASN A 174 -58.17 2.26 10.23
N ALA A 175 -57.44 1.13 10.14
CA ALA A 175 -57.93 -0.16 10.64
C ALA A 175 -57.56 -0.45 12.11
N THR A 176 -57.10 0.55 12.89
CA THR A 176 -56.76 0.36 14.31
C THR A 176 -57.43 1.40 15.21
N GLN A 177 -58.73 1.63 15.05
CA GLN A 177 -59.53 2.31 16.07
C GLN A 177 -60.99 1.80 16.04
N ILE A 178 -61.30 1.04 17.10
CA ILE A 178 -62.60 0.61 17.64
C ILE A 178 -63.27 -0.58 16.94
#